data_AF-A0A8B2HXM8-F1
#
_entry.id   AF-A0A8B2HXM8-F1
#
_cell.length_a   1.000
_cell.length_b   1.000
_cell.length_c   1.000
_cell.angle_alpha   90.00
_cell.angle_beta   90.00
_cell.angle_gamma   90.00
#
_symmetry.space_group_name_H-M   'P 1'
#
loop_
_entity.id
_entity.type
_entity.pdbx_description
1 polymer ?
#
loop_
_entity_poly.entity_id
_entity_poly.type
_entity_poly.pdbx_seq_one_letter_code
_entity_poly.pdbx_strand_id
1 'polypeptide(L)'
;MSEEELEFLITQTINGAISTIPAYLEEIKQNKETLKVEKPEEFVYGMVMGMALGMSGALLSAQKETPTPEDQMKVRDIVYKHIPEIRERIFS
;
A
#
# COMPACT_ATOMS: atom_id res chain seq x y z
N MET A 1 10.82 8.72 -17.12
CA MET A 1 9.87 9.28 -16.15
C MET A 1 10.66 10.20 -15.26
N SER A 2 10.17 11.39 -14.95
CA SER A 2 10.82 12.24 -13.95
C SER A 2 10.57 11.68 -12.54
N GLU A 3 11.37 12.14 -11.57
CA GLU A 3 11.16 11.79 -10.16
C GLU A 3 9.79 12.25 -9.65
N GLU A 4 9.33 13.43 -10.09
CA GLU A 4 8.00 13.97 -9.75
C GLU A 4 6.86 13.11 -10.33
N GLU A 5 7.00 12.63 -11.57
CA GLU A 5 6.03 11.72 -12.19
C GLU A 5 5.97 10.38 -11.43
N LEU A 6 7.12 9.86 -11.01
CA LEU A 6 7.19 8.63 -10.21
C LEU A 6 6.50 8.82 -8.84
N GLU A 7 6.82 9.90 -8.13
CA GLU A 7 6.21 10.21 -6.83
C GLU A 7 4.69 10.40 -6.95
N PHE A 8 4.23 11.06 -8.03
CA PHE A 8 2.81 11.17 -8.33
C PHE A 8 2.15 9.79 -8.52
N LEU A 9 2.72 8.90 -9.34
CA LEU A 9 2.17 7.57 -9.58
C LEU A 9 2.16 6.70 -8.32
N ILE A 10 3.21 6.79 -7.49
CA ILE A 10 3.28 6.10 -6.21
C ILE A 10 2.16 6.61 -5.29
N THR A 11 1.97 7.92 -5.22
CA THR A 11 0.88 8.53 -4.43
C THR A 11 -0.49 8.04 -4.90
N GLN A 12 -0.73 7.97 -6.21
CA GLN A 12 -1.98 7.41 -6.75
C GLN A 12 -2.16 5.93 -6.39
N THR A 13 -1.08 5.16 -6.42
CA THR A 13 -1.09 3.74 -6.02
C THR A 13 -1.47 3.58 -4.54
N ILE A 14 -0.90 4.41 -3.67
CA ILE A 14 -1.23 4.44 -2.24
C ILE A 14 -2.71 4.80 -2.03
N ASN A 15 -3.19 5.85 -2.70
CA ASN A 15 -4.60 6.26 -2.63
C ASN A 15 -5.54 5.16 -3.11
N GLY A 16 -5.17 4.46 -4.18
CA GLY A 16 -5.88 3.27 -4.66
C GLY A 16 -5.97 2.19 -3.59
N ALA A 17 -4.84 1.84 -2.97
CA ALA A 17 -4.82 0.87 -1.88
C ALA A 17 -5.67 1.33 -0.68
N ILE A 18 -5.60 2.60 -0.27
CA ILE A 18 -6.42 3.17 0.80
C ILE A 18 -7.92 3.03 0.49
N SER A 19 -8.33 3.27 -0.76
CA SER A 19 -9.75 3.19 -1.15
C SER A 19 -10.36 1.79 -1.01
N THR A 20 -9.53 0.74 -0.93
CA THR A 20 -9.98 -0.65 -0.75
C THR A 20 -10.24 -1.02 0.72
N ILE A 21 -9.76 -0.21 1.68
CA ILE A 21 -9.85 -0.50 3.13
C ILE A 21 -11.27 -0.87 3.58
N PRO A 22 -12.33 -0.11 3.25
CA PRO A 22 -13.68 -0.42 3.76
C PRO A 22 -14.18 -1.79 3.29
N ALA A 23 -13.95 -2.10 2.01
CA ALA A 23 -14.38 -3.37 1.41
C ALA A 23 -13.64 -4.56 2.04
N TYR A 24 -12.33 -4.46 2.24
CA TYR A 24 -11.57 -5.55 2.87
C TYR A 24 -11.93 -5.75 4.34
N LEU A 25 -12.15 -4.66 5.10
CA LEU A 25 -12.61 -4.78 6.48
C LEU A 25 -13.95 -5.49 6.57
N GLU A 26 -14.90 -5.14 5.69
CA GLU A 26 -16.20 -5.80 5.61
C GLU A 26 -16.06 -7.29 5.25
N GLU A 27 -15.31 -7.59 4.19
CA GLU A 27 -15.11 -8.96 3.71
C GLU A 27 -14.47 -9.85 4.78
N ILE A 28 -13.42 -9.38 5.45
CA ILE A 28 -12.73 -10.17 6.48
C ILE A 28 -13.62 -10.41 7.69
N LYS A 29 -14.42 -9.40 8.09
CA LYS A 29 -15.36 -9.52 9.20
C LYS A 29 -16.49 -10.51 8.87
N GLN A 30 -17.02 -10.46 7.65
CA GLN A 30 -18.07 -11.38 7.18
C GLN A 30 -17.56 -12.83 7.05
N ASN A 31 -16.30 -13.03 6.69
CA ASN A 31 -15.71 -14.35 6.47
C ASN A 31 -14.84 -14.83 7.63
N LYS A 32 -15.05 -14.31 8.85
CA LYS A 32 -14.19 -14.57 10.02
C LYS A 32 -13.98 -16.05 10.32
N GLU A 33 -15.02 -16.88 10.21
CA GLU A 33 -14.94 -18.32 10.50
C GLU A 33 -14.00 -19.06 9.54
N THR A 34 -14.03 -18.67 8.27
CA THR A 34 -13.18 -19.24 7.21
C THR A 34 -11.75 -18.73 7.32
N LEU A 35 -11.59 -17.41 7.44
CA LEU A 35 -10.29 -16.75 7.39
C LEU A 35 -9.51 -16.86 8.71
N LYS A 36 -10.21 -17.07 9.83
CA LYS A 36 -9.63 -17.21 11.18
C LYS A 36 -8.72 -16.03 11.56
N VAL A 37 -9.06 -14.84 11.07
CA VAL A 37 -8.34 -13.60 11.38
C VAL A 37 -8.87 -13.03 12.70
N GLU A 38 -8.00 -12.95 13.70
CA GLU A 38 -8.35 -12.42 15.02
C GLU A 38 -8.40 -10.89 15.06
N LYS A 39 -7.54 -10.24 14.27
CA LYS A 39 -7.40 -8.78 14.20
C LYS A 39 -7.60 -8.30 12.75
N PRO A 40 -8.85 -8.17 12.29
CA PRO A 40 -9.15 -7.75 10.92
C PRO A 40 -8.44 -6.45 10.51
N GLU A 41 -8.39 -5.48 11.42
CA GLU A 41 -7.77 -4.18 11.20
C GLU A 41 -6.26 -4.30 10.91
N GLU A 42 -5.52 -5.06 11.74
CA GLU A 42 -4.09 -5.30 11.52
C GLU A 42 -3.83 -6.14 10.25
N PHE A 43 -4.74 -7.06 9.93
CA PHE A 43 -4.66 -7.85 8.70
C PHE A 43 -4.84 -6.97 7.45
N VAL A 44 -5.86 -6.11 7.44
CA VAL A 44 -6.09 -5.14 6.35
C VAL A 44 -4.93 -4.15 6.25
N TYR A 45 -4.39 -3.69 7.37
CA TYR A 45 -3.19 -2.85 7.37
C TYR A 45 -2.03 -3.55 6.64
N GLY A 46 -1.76 -4.82 6.96
CA GLY A 46 -0.74 -5.61 6.27
C GLY A 46 -1.02 -5.74 4.77
N MET A 47 -2.26 -6.00 4.37
CA MET A 47 -2.66 -6.07 2.96
C MET A 47 -2.40 -4.75 2.23
N VAL A 48 -2.87 -3.64 2.76
CA VAL A 48 -2.74 -2.29 2.16
C VAL A 48 -1.28 -1.90 2.04
N MET A 49 -0.48 -2.15 3.08
CA MET A 49 0.97 -1.91 3.03
C MET A 49 1.66 -2.78 1.97
N GLY A 50 1.30 -4.06 1.88
CA GLY A 50 1.84 -4.98 0.87
C GLY A 50 1.46 -4.55 -0.55
N MET A 51 0.22 -4.11 -0.76
CA MET A 51 -0.26 -3.55 -2.03
C MET A 51 0.49 -2.29 -2.41
N ALA A 52 0.61 -1.32 -1.51
CA ALA A 52 1.31 -0.07 -1.77
C ALA A 52 2.79 -0.32 -2.13
N LEU A 53 3.53 -1.04 -1.29
CA LEU A 53 4.96 -1.33 -1.53
C LEU A 53 5.16 -2.20 -2.78
N GLY A 54 4.35 -3.24 -2.96
CA GLY A 54 4.47 -4.18 -4.07
C GLY A 54 4.15 -3.53 -5.41
N MET A 55 3.04 -2.80 -5.51
CA MET A 55 2.65 -2.11 -6.75
C MET A 55 3.59 -0.95 -7.07
N SER A 56 4.02 -0.17 -6.08
CA SER A 56 5.02 0.89 -6.30
C SER A 56 6.38 0.32 -6.70
N GLY A 57 6.81 -0.81 -6.13
CA GLY A 57 8.03 -1.51 -6.55
C GLY A 57 7.92 -2.07 -7.98
N ALA A 58 6.75 -2.55 -8.38
CA ALA A 58 6.48 -2.99 -9.75
C ALA A 58 6.51 -1.82 -10.74
N LEU A 59 5.90 -0.68 -10.40
CA LEU A 59 5.98 0.57 -11.18
C LEU A 59 7.43 1.02 -11.38
N LEU A 60 8.22 0.98 -10.31
CA LEU A 60 9.64 1.30 -10.38
C LEU A 60 10.39 0.33 -11.29
N SER A 61 10.11 -0.97 -11.19
CA SER A 61 10.77 -2.02 -11.99
C SER A 61 10.35 -2.03 -13.46
N ALA A 62 9.21 -1.45 -13.81
CA ALA A 62 8.74 -1.32 -15.18
C ALA A 62 9.45 -0.21 -15.96
N GLN A 63 10.33 0.56 -15.32
CA GLN A 63 11.13 1.57 -15.99
C GLN A 63 12.18 0.94 -16.92
N LYS A 64 12.65 1.71 -17.92
CA LYS A 64 13.63 1.23 -18.90
C LYS A 64 14.97 0.85 -18.27
N GLU A 65 15.33 1.52 -17.19
CA GLU A 65 16.57 1.29 -16.46
C GLU A 65 16.29 0.44 -15.23
N THR A 66 17.22 -0.46 -14.90
CA THR A 66 17.12 -1.27 -13.68
C THR A 66 17.19 -0.34 -12.46
N PRO A 67 16.20 -0.39 -11.56
CA PRO A 67 16.18 0.49 -10.39
C PRO A 67 17.39 0.25 -9.48
N THR A 68 17.95 1.34 -8.97
CA THR A 68 19.02 1.28 -7.97
C THR A 68 18.45 0.99 -6.58
N PRO A 69 19.29 0.56 -5.62
CA PRO A 69 18.87 0.46 -4.22
C PRO A 69 18.34 1.78 -3.64
N GLU A 70 18.88 2.92 -4.09
CA GLU A 70 18.43 4.24 -3.65
C GLU A 70 17.00 4.54 -4.13
N ASP A 71 16.69 4.16 -5.38
CA ASP A 71 15.33 4.30 -5.91
C ASP A 71 14.33 3.46 -5.11
N GLN A 72 14.69 2.23 -4.74
CA GLN A 72 13.84 1.39 -3.90
C GLN A 72 13.63 2.00 -2.50
N MET A 73 14.66 2.62 -1.93
CA MET A 73 14.55 3.32 -0.65
C MET A 73 13.62 4.53 -0.75
N LYS A 74 13.70 5.31 -1.84
CA LYS A 74 12.78 6.44 -2.08
C LYS A 74 11.33 5.98 -2.15
N VAL A 75 11.04 4.90 -2.88
CA VAL A 75 9.68 4.33 -2.96
C VAL A 75 9.16 3.95 -1.58
N ARG A 76 9.96 3.21 -0.80
CA ARG A 76 9.63 2.83 0.57
C ARG A 76 9.32 4.06 1.42
N ASP A 77 10.15 5.08 1.35
CA ASP A 77 10.03 6.28 2.17
C ASP A 77 8.78 7.10 1.82
N ILE A 78 8.43 7.19 0.53
CA ILE A 78 7.16 7.78 0.09
C ILE A 78 5.98 7.01 0.70
N VAL A 79 5.96 5.67 0.57
CA VAL A 79 4.88 4.85 1.16
C VAL A 79 4.81 5.03 2.68
N TYR A 80 5.95 5.11 3.36
CA TYR A 80 6.00 5.24 4.81
C TYR A 80 5.46 6.59 5.30
N LYS A 81 5.59 7.67 4.53
CA LYS A 81 4.98 8.97 4.85
C LYS A 81 3.45 8.89 4.93
N HIS A 82 2.82 7.95 4.24
CA HIS A 82 1.36 7.75 4.25
C HIS A 82 0.87 6.78 5.33
N ILE A 83 1.77 6.15 6.10
CA ILE A 83 1.37 5.23 7.19
C ILE A 83 0.38 5.88 8.17
N PRO A 84 0.55 7.13 8.65
CA PRO A 84 -0.39 7.75 9.58
C PRO A 84 -1.82 7.81 9.01
N GLU A 85 -1.98 8.20 7.74
CA GLU A 85 -3.27 8.26 7.06
C GLU A 85 -3.88 6.87 6.89
N ILE A 86 -3.09 5.89 6.45
CA ILE A 86 -3.54 4.50 6.30
C ILE A 86 -4.04 3.96 7.64
N ARG A 87 -3.30 4.23 8.73
CA ARG A 87 -3.70 3.81 10.08
C ARG A 87 -4.96 4.52 10.53
N GLU A 88 -5.07 5.82 10.32
CA GLU A 88 -6.29 6.57 10.65
C GLU A 88 -7.50 5.91 9.97
N ARG A 89 -7.45 5.68 8.65
CA ARG A 89 -8.55 5.07 7.89
C ARG A 89 -8.97 3.66 8.33
N ILE A 90 -8.08 2.91 8.98
CA ILE A 90 -8.34 1.53 9.41
C ILE A 90 -8.80 1.46 10.87
N PHE A 91 -8.24 2.31 11.73
CA PHE A 91 -8.39 2.20 13.18
C PHE A 91 -9.28 3.29 13.82
N SER A 92 -9.75 4.28 13.05
CA SER A 92 -10.68 5.34 13.50
C SER A 92 -12.15 4.94 13.41
#